data_AF-A0A645FE35-F1
#
_entry.id   AF-A0A645FE35-F1
#
_cell.length_a   1.000
_cell.length_b   1.000
_cell.length_c   1.000
_cell.angle_alpha   90.00
_cell.angle_beta   90.00
_cell.angle_gamma   90.00
#
_symmetry.space_group_name_H-M   'P 1'
#
loop_
_entity.id
_entity.type
_entity.pdbx_description
1 polymer ?
#
loop_
_entity_poly.entity_id
_entity_poly.type
_entity_poly.pdbx_seq_one_letter_code
_entity_poly.pdbx_strand_id
1 'polypeptide(L)'
;MVDMAGFQGLIDALGGITLDIRKDVPMGGGTSPILGWIRAGDAVHLDGLHALWFARSREGSSDFERMQRQKCVMTAVLHQADPVTVVAKFDALAAAGGNILTTDMPRSDIGRLTDLALKARTVPISSISFVPPLIFPGNPKYDVLRATVKEHLDKAEDLDREAARAAGQKSAPASAAPASGATGTGGAGASGSGTGGSGTGSAKAPTTPSAPGPTGTAQPTASASPGPEVDNLESVCRVASAT
;
A
#
# COMPACT_ATOMS: atom_id res chain seq x y z
N MET A 1 -19.03 2.37 -10.43
CA MET A 1 -19.76 1.48 -9.50
C MET A 1 -19.32 0.05 -9.75
N VAL A 2 -19.16 -0.73 -8.68
CA VAL A 2 -18.80 -2.16 -8.74
C VAL A 2 -19.73 -2.90 -7.78
N ASP A 3 -20.30 -4.02 -8.22
CA ASP A 3 -21.10 -4.87 -7.33
C ASP A 3 -20.20 -5.85 -6.55
N MET A 4 -20.79 -6.64 -5.64
CA MET A 4 -20.01 -7.57 -4.82
C MET A 4 -19.37 -8.69 -5.64
N ALA A 5 -20.05 -9.20 -6.67
CA ALA A 5 -19.52 -10.26 -7.52
C ALA A 5 -18.38 -9.74 -8.40
N GLY A 6 -18.51 -8.50 -8.88
CA GLY A 6 -17.49 -7.80 -9.66
C GLY A 6 -16.28 -7.40 -8.88
N PHE A 7 -16.46 -7.02 -7.62
CA PHE A 7 -15.33 -6.82 -6.73
C PHE A 7 -14.54 -8.12 -6.55
N GLN A 8 -15.22 -9.24 -6.25
CA GLN A 8 -14.56 -10.54 -6.09
C GLN A 8 -13.82 -10.96 -7.36
N GLY A 9 -14.52 -10.96 -8.50
CA GLY A 9 -13.96 -11.35 -9.78
C GLY A 9 -12.80 -10.46 -10.23
N LEU A 10 -12.85 -9.16 -9.93
CA LEU A 10 -11.73 -8.24 -10.20
C LEU A 10 -10.50 -8.63 -9.38
N ILE A 11 -10.64 -8.81 -8.06
CA ILE A 11 -9.50 -9.17 -7.20
C ILE A 11 -8.92 -10.54 -7.59
N ASP A 12 -9.77 -11.53 -7.87
CA ASP A 12 -9.34 -12.85 -8.32
C ASP A 12 -8.59 -12.77 -9.66
N ALA A 13 -9.08 -11.94 -10.59
CA ALA A 13 -8.44 -11.74 -11.90
C ALA A 13 -7.07 -11.04 -11.82
N LEU A 14 -6.83 -10.31 -10.72
CA LEU A 14 -5.53 -9.70 -10.40
C LEU A 14 -4.60 -10.67 -9.65
N GLY A 15 -5.08 -11.88 -9.33
CA GLY A 15 -4.32 -12.87 -8.56
C GLY A 15 -4.36 -12.61 -7.05
N GLY A 16 -5.35 -11.87 -6.55
CA GLY A 16 -5.51 -11.50 -5.15
C GLY A 16 -4.77 -10.23 -4.74
N ILE A 17 -4.85 -9.89 -3.46
CA ILE A 17 -4.11 -8.78 -2.83
C ILE A 17 -3.41 -9.26 -1.57
N THR A 18 -2.32 -8.62 -1.20
CA THR A 18 -1.55 -8.95 0.01
C THR A 18 -1.50 -7.76 0.96
N LEU A 19 -1.84 -7.97 2.23
CA LEU A 19 -1.90 -6.94 3.25
C LEU A 19 -1.24 -7.41 4.54
N ASP A 20 -0.60 -6.50 5.26
CA ASP A 20 -0.34 -6.72 6.68
C ASP A 20 -1.64 -6.40 7.43
N ILE A 21 -2.20 -7.38 8.12
CA ILE A 21 -3.47 -7.28 8.84
C ILE A 21 -3.18 -7.20 10.33
N ARG A 22 -3.62 -6.11 10.99
CA ARG A 22 -3.29 -5.87 12.40
C ARG A 22 -4.25 -6.54 13.39
N LYS A 23 -5.42 -6.97 12.94
CA LYS A 23 -6.46 -7.56 13.78
C LYS A 23 -7.28 -8.60 13.02
N ASP A 24 -7.65 -9.67 13.71
CA ASP A 24 -8.52 -10.71 13.17
C ASP A 24 -9.86 -10.13 12.72
N VAL A 25 -10.27 -10.43 11.49
CA VAL A 25 -11.53 -9.97 10.90
C VAL A 25 -12.51 -11.14 10.81
N PRO A 26 -13.65 -11.08 11.52
CA PRO A 26 -14.68 -12.11 11.44
C PRO A 26 -15.41 -12.09 10.09
N MET A 27 -15.71 -13.26 9.56
CA MET A 27 -16.59 -13.46 8.41
C MET A 27 -17.96 -13.92 8.91
N GLY A 28 -19.00 -13.13 8.65
CA GLY A 28 -20.31 -13.26 9.28
C GLY A 28 -20.49 -12.30 10.46
N GLY A 29 -21.31 -12.68 11.44
CA GLY A 29 -21.62 -11.84 12.61
C GLY A 29 -22.90 -11.01 12.48
N GLY A 30 -23.11 -10.11 13.43
CA GLY A 30 -24.36 -9.39 13.65
C GLY A 30 -25.44 -10.33 14.17
N THR A 31 -26.48 -10.55 13.37
CA THR A 31 -27.55 -11.52 13.68
C THR A 31 -27.25 -12.92 13.14
N SER A 32 -26.15 -13.10 12.41
CA SER A 32 -25.75 -14.38 11.80
C SER A 32 -24.52 -14.98 12.51
N PRO A 33 -24.32 -16.30 12.45
CA PRO A 33 -23.12 -16.93 13.00
C PRO A 33 -21.84 -16.40 12.34
N ILE A 34 -20.74 -16.45 13.09
CA ILE A 34 -19.40 -16.27 12.53
C ILE A 34 -19.01 -17.57 11.84
N LEU A 35 -18.73 -17.49 10.54
CA LEU A 35 -18.41 -18.62 9.67
C LEU A 35 -16.90 -18.86 9.56
N GLY A 36 -16.09 -17.88 9.92
CA GLY A 36 -14.64 -17.97 9.86
C GLY A 36 -13.96 -16.65 10.20
N TRP A 37 -12.63 -16.62 10.07
CA TRP A 37 -11.80 -15.49 10.41
C TRP A 37 -10.69 -15.29 9.39
N ILE A 38 -10.48 -14.05 8.97
CA ILE A 38 -9.24 -13.61 8.32
C ILE A 38 -8.29 -13.27 9.47
N ARG A 39 -7.18 -13.99 9.58
CA ARG A 39 -6.25 -13.83 10.70
C ARG A 39 -5.34 -12.63 10.49
N ALA A 40 -5.02 -11.96 11.59
CA ALA A 40 -3.94 -10.99 11.66
C ALA A 40 -2.61 -11.66 11.31
N GLY A 41 -1.72 -10.89 10.69
CA GLY A 41 -0.42 -11.33 10.25
C GLY A 41 0.17 -10.37 9.25
N ASP A 42 1.48 -10.51 9.00
CA ASP A 42 2.15 -9.78 7.94
C ASP A 42 2.04 -10.57 6.63
N ALA A 43 1.99 -9.85 5.50
CA ALA A 43 1.89 -10.43 4.16
C ALA A 43 0.74 -11.46 3.99
N VAL A 44 -0.43 -11.20 4.56
CA VAL A 44 -1.61 -12.04 4.40
C VAL A 44 -2.18 -11.87 3.00
N HIS A 45 -2.21 -12.96 2.25
CA HIS A 45 -2.80 -13.00 0.92
C HIS A 45 -4.32 -13.21 0.98
N LEU A 46 -5.06 -12.37 0.26
CA LEU A 46 -6.51 -12.38 0.18
C LEU A 46 -6.95 -12.54 -1.28
N ASP A 47 -7.70 -13.61 -1.56
CA ASP A 47 -8.48 -13.75 -2.78
C ASP A 47 -9.70 -12.80 -2.77
N GLY A 48 -10.50 -12.80 -3.84
CA GLY A 48 -11.67 -11.94 -3.96
C GLY A 48 -12.69 -12.12 -2.84
N LEU A 49 -12.95 -13.36 -2.42
CA LEU A 49 -13.88 -13.65 -1.33
C LEU A 49 -13.39 -13.06 -0.01
N HIS A 50 -12.13 -13.31 0.36
CA HIS A 50 -11.55 -12.83 1.60
C HIS A 50 -11.33 -11.31 1.58
N ALA A 51 -10.92 -10.74 0.46
CA ALA A 51 -10.81 -9.28 0.29
C ALA A 51 -12.17 -8.60 0.44
N LEU A 52 -13.24 -9.21 -0.08
CA LEU A 52 -14.60 -8.68 0.09
C LEU A 52 -15.00 -8.71 1.56
N TRP A 53 -14.74 -9.84 2.26
CA TRP A 53 -15.02 -9.97 3.69
C TRP A 53 -14.24 -8.96 4.52
N PHE A 54 -12.96 -8.78 4.21
CA PHE A 54 -12.09 -7.80 4.86
C PHE A 54 -12.65 -6.38 4.74
N ALA A 55 -13.12 -5.99 3.55
CA ALA A 55 -13.68 -4.65 3.31
C ALA A 55 -15.08 -4.42 3.88
N ARG A 56 -15.88 -5.48 4.09
CA ARG A 56 -17.31 -5.37 4.46
C ARG A 56 -17.63 -5.69 5.91
N SER A 57 -16.79 -6.47 6.60
CA SER A 57 -17.12 -6.97 7.93
C SER A 57 -17.39 -5.82 8.90
N ARG A 58 -18.46 -5.93 9.68
CA ARG A 58 -18.85 -4.94 10.70
C ARG A 58 -18.70 -5.49 12.11
N GLU A 59 -18.68 -6.81 12.24
CA GLU A 59 -18.63 -7.49 13.53
C GLU A 59 -17.33 -7.15 14.26
N GLY A 60 -17.44 -6.75 15.54
CA GLY A 60 -16.29 -6.34 16.36
C GLY A 60 -15.51 -5.12 15.85
N SER A 61 -16.10 -4.28 14.99
CA SER A 61 -15.41 -3.12 14.37
C SER A 61 -16.31 -1.89 14.28
N SER A 62 -15.70 -0.70 14.31
CA SER A 62 -16.41 0.56 14.07
C SER A 62 -16.65 0.80 12.58
N ASP A 63 -17.54 1.75 12.25
CA ASP A 63 -17.74 2.18 10.85
C ASP A 63 -16.44 2.74 10.25
N PHE A 64 -15.68 3.43 11.09
CA PHE A 64 -14.37 4.01 10.81
C PHE A 64 -13.32 2.95 10.47
N GLU A 65 -13.22 1.89 11.27
CA GLU A 65 -12.33 0.75 11.00
C GLU A 65 -12.71 0.02 9.69
N ARG A 66 -14.01 -0.02 9.35
CA ARG A 66 -14.45 -0.55 8.05
C ARG A 66 -13.99 0.34 6.89
N MET A 67 -14.12 1.66 7.02
CA MET A 67 -13.62 2.58 5.98
C MET A 67 -12.10 2.49 5.81
N GLN A 68 -11.35 2.34 6.90
CA GLN A 68 -9.90 2.11 6.83
C GLN A 68 -9.59 0.85 6.03
N ARG A 69 -10.25 -0.29 6.32
CA ARG A 69 -10.06 -1.54 5.55
C ARG A 69 -10.40 -1.39 4.07
N GLN A 70 -11.43 -0.62 3.73
CA GLN A 70 -11.76 -0.33 2.32
C GLN A 70 -10.63 0.45 1.65
N LYS A 71 -10.06 1.45 2.32
CA LYS A 71 -8.88 2.18 1.84
C LYS A 71 -7.67 1.27 1.68
N CYS A 72 -7.42 0.36 2.63
CA CYS A 72 -6.36 -0.65 2.53
C CYS A 72 -6.45 -1.46 1.23
N VAL A 73 -7.65 -1.96 0.92
CA VAL A 73 -7.91 -2.74 -0.29
C VAL A 73 -7.66 -1.90 -1.53
N MET A 74 -8.16 -0.66 -1.59
CA MET A 74 -7.94 0.24 -2.72
C MET A 74 -6.45 0.54 -2.94
N THR A 75 -5.72 0.83 -1.86
CA THR A 75 -4.29 1.10 -1.91
C THR A 75 -3.50 -0.15 -2.32
N ALA A 76 -3.88 -1.34 -1.83
CA ALA A 76 -3.25 -2.60 -2.24
C ALA A 76 -3.45 -2.88 -3.73
N VAL A 77 -4.66 -2.71 -4.25
CA VAL A 77 -4.94 -2.83 -5.68
C VAL A 77 -4.07 -1.85 -6.47
N LEU A 78 -3.96 -0.59 -6.05
CA LEU A 78 -3.13 0.40 -6.76
C LEU A 78 -1.64 0.04 -6.82
N HIS A 79 -1.06 -0.48 -5.73
CA HIS A 79 0.37 -0.77 -5.70
C HIS A 79 0.73 -2.14 -6.31
N GLN A 80 -0.16 -3.13 -6.15
CA GLN A 80 0.12 -4.52 -6.51
C GLN A 80 -0.43 -4.92 -7.88
N ALA A 81 -1.53 -4.30 -8.32
CA ALA A 81 -2.07 -4.61 -9.64
C ALA A 81 -1.20 -3.97 -10.73
N ASP A 82 -0.98 -4.72 -11.81
CA ASP A 82 -0.45 -4.15 -13.04
C ASP A 82 -1.57 -3.39 -13.78
N PRO A 83 -1.46 -2.07 -14.00
CA PRO A 83 -2.52 -1.28 -14.64
C PRO A 83 -2.94 -1.79 -16.02
N VAL A 84 -1.99 -2.35 -16.80
CA VAL A 84 -2.30 -2.93 -18.12
C VAL A 84 -3.17 -4.18 -17.96
N THR A 85 -2.82 -5.04 -17.01
CA THR A 85 -3.63 -6.19 -16.64
C THR A 85 -5.02 -5.77 -16.17
N VAL A 86 -5.14 -4.74 -15.31
CA VAL A 86 -6.45 -4.22 -14.86
C VAL A 86 -7.34 -3.82 -16.03
N VAL A 87 -6.79 -3.07 -17.00
CA VAL A 87 -7.53 -2.64 -18.20
C VAL A 87 -7.95 -3.84 -19.05
N ALA A 88 -7.04 -4.79 -19.30
CA ALA A 88 -7.36 -5.98 -20.08
C ALA A 88 -8.44 -6.85 -19.41
N LYS A 89 -8.39 -6.99 -18.08
CA LYS A 89 -9.41 -7.72 -17.31
C LYS A 89 -10.72 -6.96 -17.26
N PHE A 90 -10.68 -5.62 -17.23
CA PHE A 90 -11.87 -4.78 -17.30
C PHE A 90 -12.64 -5.01 -18.60
N ASP A 91 -11.97 -4.98 -19.76
CA ASP A 91 -12.61 -5.24 -21.04
C ASP A 91 -13.22 -6.65 -21.10
N ALA A 92 -12.54 -7.66 -20.55
CA ALA A 92 -13.04 -9.02 -20.46
C ALA A 92 -14.29 -9.14 -19.56
N LEU A 93 -14.30 -8.47 -18.40
CA LEU A 93 -15.44 -8.46 -17.48
C LEU A 93 -16.63 -7.69 -18.06
N ALA A 94 -16.38 -6.57 -18.75
CA ALA A 94 -17.42 -5.81 -19.43
C ALA A 94 -18.03 -6.59 -20.61
N ALA A 95 -17.21 -7.34 -21.36
CA ALA A 95 -17.66 -8.18 -22.46
C ALA A 95 -18.46 -9.42 -22.01
N ALA A 96 -18.20 -9.94 -20.80
CA ALA A 96 -18.88 -11.10 -20.23
C ALA A 96 -20.37 -10.86 -19.88
N GLY A 97 -20.87 -9.63 -20.03
CA GLY A 97 -22.30 -9.34 -20.00
C GLY A 97 -22.89 -9.37 -18.59
N GLY A 98 -22.46 -8.45 -17.74
CA GLY A 98 -23.11 -8.18 -16.46
C GLY A 98 -22.82 -6.76 -15.99
N ASN A 99 -23.73 -6.17 -15.21
CA ASN A 99 -23.55 -4.85 -14.55
C ASN A 99 -22.55 -4.93 -13.37
N ILE A 100 -21.52 -5.76 -13.54
CA ILE A 100 -20.45 -6.09 -12.59
C ILE A 100 -19.64 -4.83 -12.27
N LEU A 101 -19.42 -3.99 -13.28
CA LEU A 101 -18.83 -2.67 -13.14
C LEU A 101 -19.47 -1.68 -14.13
N THR A 102 -19.80 -0.49 -13.64
CA THR A 102 -20.33 0.63 -14.45
C THR A 102 -19.48 1.87 -14.24
N THR A 103 -19.04 2.50 -15.32
CA THR A 103 -18.23 3.72 -15.30
C THR A 103 -18.66 4.67 -16.42
N ASP A 104 -18.63 5.96 -16.17
CA ASP A 104 -18.81 7.04 -17.14
C ASP A 104 -17.49 7.47 -17.80
N MET A 105 -16.39 6.80 -17.43
CA MET A 105 -15.06 7.02 -17.99
C MET A 105 -15.04 6.77 -19.51
N PRO A 106 -14.70 7.78 -20.33
CA PRO A 106 -14.53 7.61 -21.76
C PRO A 106 -13.36 6.67 -22.08
N ARG A 107 -13.48 5.85 -23.13
CA ARG A 107 -12.38 4.97 -23.58
C ARG A 107 -11.11 5.75 -23.96
N SER A 108 -11.24 6.99 -24.40
CA SER A 108 -10.12 7.87 -24.71
C SER A 108 -9.23 8.19 -23.50
N ASP A 109 -9.79 8.12 -22.29
CA ASP A 109 -9.08 8.48 -21.06
C ASP A 109 -8.28 7.31 -20.46
N ILE A 110 -8.51 6.09 -20.95
CA ILE A 110 -7.85 4.87 -20.44
C ILE A 110 -6.33 5.00 -20.47
N GLY A 111 -5.75 5.49 -21.58
CA GLY A 111 -4.30 5.68 -21.68
C GLY A 111 -3.76 6.64 -20.62
N ARG A 112 -4.38 7.81 -20.48
CA ARG A 112 -3.98 8.82 -19.48
C ARG A 112 -4.08 8.30 -18.05
N LEU A 113 -5.13 7.54 -17.75
CA LEU A 113 -5.35 6.97 -16.41
C LEU A 113 -4.39 5.81 -16.12
N THR A 114 -4.01 5.04 -17.15
CA THR A 114 -2.98 4.01 -17.05
C THR A 114 -1.62 4.64 -16.71
N ASP A 115 -1.24 5.71 -17.42
CA ASP A 115 -0.01 6.47 -17.12
C ASP A 115 -0.03 7.06 -15.70
N LEU A 116 -1.19 7.56 -15.26
CA LEU A 116 -1.36 8.06 -13.90
C LEU A 116 -1.20 6.93 -12.87
N ALA A 117 -1.81 5.76 -13.10
CA ALA A 117 -1.68 4.61 -12.20
C ALA A 117 -0.23 4.12 -12.09
N LEU A 118 0.50 4.09 -13.20
CA LEU A 118 1.93 3.75 -13.23
C LEU A 118 2.81 4.72 -12.45
N LYS A 119 2.43 6.01 -12.37
CA LYS A 119 3.11 6.99 -11.50
C LYS A 119 2.65 6.87 -10.04
N ALA A 120 1.35 6.71 -9.83
CA ALA A 120 0.75 6.68 -8.50
C ALA A 120 1.26 5.49 -7.67
N ARG A 121 1.55 4.34 -8.29
CA ARG A 121 2.10 3.18 -7.58
C ARG A 121 3.50 3.39 -7.00
N THR A 122 4.26 4.38 -7.49
CA THR A 122 5.64 4.66 -7.04
C THR A 122 5.72 5.76 -5.98
N VAL A 123 4.60 6.38 -5.63
CA VAL A 123 4.54 7.49 -4.66
C VAL A 123 3.62 7.14 -3.50
N PRO A 124 3.84 7.71 -2.30
CA PRO A 124 2.90 7.54 -1.20
C PRO A 124 1.55 8.20 -1.52
N ILE A 125 0.47 7.49 -1.25
CA ILE A 125 -0.90 8.01 -1.42
C ILE A 125 -1.32 8.76 -0.16
N SER A 126 -1.66 10.04 -0.31
CA SER A 126 -2.30 10.82 0.74
C SER A 126 -3.80 10.51 0.77
N SER A 127 -4.33 10.24 1.97
CA SER A 127 -5.74 9.97 2.20
C SER A 127 -6.27 10.94 3.25
N ILE A 128 -7.51 11.38 3.07
CA ILE A 128 -8.26 12.20 4.03
C ILE A 128 -9.58 11.48 4.33
N SER A 129 -10.00 11.55 5.59
CA SER A 129 -11.27 10.99 6.05
C SER A 129 -12.09 12.09 6.71
N PHE A 130 -13.21 12.44 6.08
CA PHE A 130 -14.14 13.42 6.64
C PHE A 130 -15.10 12.76 7.62
N VAL A 131 -14.61 12.52 8.83
CA VAL A 131 -15.36 11.89 9.93
C VAL A 131 -15.26 12.71 11.21
N PRO A 132 -16.12 12.46 12.21
CA PRO A 132 -15.95 13.07 13.53
C PRO A 132 -14.57 12.74 14.15
N PRO A 133 -13.93 13.69 14.84
CA PRO A 133 -14.42 15.03 15.18
C PRO A 133 -14.23 16.07 14.06
N LEU A 134 -13.52 15.75 12.99
CA LEU A 134 -13.18 16.70 11.91
C LEU A 134 -14.42 17.20 11.17
N ILE A 135 -15.30 16.29 10.73
CA ILE A 135 -16.57 16.62 10.06
C ILE A 135 -17.71 15.79 10.66
N PHE A 136 -18.79 16.46 11.06
CA PHE A 136 -20.04 15.80 11.43
C PHE A 136 -20.95 15.68 10.19
N PRO A 137 -21.29 14.47 9.73
CA PRO A 137 -22.07 14.30 8.50
C PRO A 137 -23.45 14.98 8.52
N GLY A 138 -24.07 15.11 9.69
CA GLY A 138 -25.36 15.80 9.85
C GLY A 138 -25.29 17.34 9.75
N ASN A 139 -24.10 17.94 9.82
CA ASN A 139 -23.87 19.37 9.67
C ASN A 139 -22.46 19.64 9.10
N PRO A 140 -22.23 19.37 7.80
CA PRO A 140 -20.90 19.47 7.22
C PRO A 140 -20.45 20.94 7.09
N LYS A 141 -19.30 21.25 7.68
CA LYS A 141 -18.65 22.55 7.56
C LYS A 141 -17.78 22.60 6.31
N TYR A 142 -18.33 23.07 5.20
CA TYR A 142 -17.67 23.03 3.90
C TYR A 142 -16.40 23.90 3.79
N ASP A 143 -16.30 24.94 4.60
CA ASP A 143 -15.10 25.75 4.77
C ASP A 143 -13.96 24.90 5.33
N VAL A 144 -14.22 24.12 6.38
CA VAL A 144 -13.26 23.18 6.97
C VAL A 144 -12.87 22.11 5.94
N LEU A 145 -13.84 21.51 5.24
CA LEU A 145 -13.55 20.53 4.18
C LEU A 145 -12.57 21.10 3.13
N ARG A 146 -12.87 22.29 2.60
CA ARG A 146 -12.01 22.90 1.56
C ARG A 146 -10.64 23.26 2.10
N ALA A 147 -10.55 23.79 3.32
CA ALA A 147 -9.29 24.11 3.95
C ALA A 147 -8.42 22.87 4.15
N THR A 148 -8.99 21.77 4.67
CA THR A 148 -8.28 20.50 4.84
C THR A 148 -7.81 19.92 3.50
N VAL A 149 -8.66 19.93 2.47
CA VAL A 149 -8.23 19.47 1.13
C VAL A 149 -7.07 20.33 0.62
N LYS A 150 -7.17 21.65 0.72
CA LYS A 150 -6.12 22.56 0.29
C LYS A 150 -4.80 22.29 1.02
N GLU A 151 -4.83 22.13 2.32
CA GLU A 151 -3.63 21.82 3.12
C GLU A 151 -2.94 20.54 2.66
N HIS A 152 -3.70 19.47 2.40
CA HIS A 152 -3.15 18.21 1.91
C HIS A 152 -2.58 18.32 0.49
N LEU A 153 -3.20 19.11 -0.38
CA LEU A 153 -2.68 19.38 -1.73
C LEU A 153 -1.39 20.19 -1.66
N ASP A 154 -1.38 21.30 -0.91
CA ASP A 154 -0.21 22.15 -0.73
C ASP A 154 0.99 21.33 -0.22
N LYS A 155 0.74 20.46 0.78
CA LYS A 155 1.74 19.53 1.32
C LYS A 155 2.26 18.52 0.29
N ALA A 156 1.38 17.95 -0.54
CA ALA A 156 1.79 17.03 -1.59
C ALA A 156 2.66 17.73 -2.65
N GLU A 157 2.26 18.93 -3.07
CA GLU A 157 3.04 19.72 -4.02
C GLU A 157 4.39 20.17 -3.46
N ASP A 158 4.48 20.48 -2.16
CA ASP A 158 5.75 20.78 -1.50
C ASP A 158 6.71 19.58 -1.56
N LEU A 159 6.21 18.38 -1.27
CA LEU A 159 7.00 17.14 -1.37
C LEU A 159 7.51 16.92 -2.81
N ASP A 160 6.68 17.19 -3.81
CA ASP A 160 7.08 17.09 -5.23
C ASP A 160 8.16 18.13 -5.58
N ARG A 161 8.03 19.37 -5.10
CA ARG A 161 9.04 20.43 -5.28
C ARG A 161 10.37 20.06 -4.62
N GLU A 162 10.32 19.49 -3.42
CA GLU A 162 11.51 19.01 -2.69
C GLU A 162 12.20 17.87 -3.44
N ALA A 163 11.44 16.87 -3.89
CA ALA A 163 11.95 15.75 -4.68
C ALA A 163 12.61 16.23 -5.99
N ALA A 164 11.99 17.18 -6.70
CA ALA A 164 12.53 17.77 -7.92
C ALA A 164 13.84 18.53 -7.67
N ARG A 165 13.92 19.30 -6.58
CA ARG A 165 15.16 20.00 -6.18
C ARG A 165 16.28 19.02 -5.85
N ALA A 166 15.98 17.95 -5.11
CA ALA A 166 16.95 16.91 -4.77
C ALA A 166 17.47 16.19 -6.03
N ALA A 167 16.60 15.89 -7.00
CA ALA A 167 16.99 15.29 -8.28
C ALA A 167 17.88 16.24 -9.11
N GLY A 168 17.55 17.54 -9.16
CA GLY A 168 18.35 18.56 -9.85
C GLY A 168 19.74 18.74 -9.25
N GLN A 169 19.86 18.69 -7.92
CA GLN A 169 21.16 18.73 -7.23
C GLN A 169 22.01 17.48 -7.49
N LYS A 170 21.39 16.30 -7.62
CA LYS A 170 22.07 15.04 -7.96
C LYS A 170 22.54 14.98 -9.42
N SER A 171 22.01 15.86 -10.27
CA SER A 171 22.31 15.96 -11.71
C SER A 171 23.38 17.01 -12.04
N ALA A 172 23.83 17.79 -11.07
CA ALA A 172 24.86 18.80 -11.29
C ALA A 172 26.22 18.11 -11.58
N PRO A 173 26.83 18.29 -12.76
CA PRO A 173 28.18 17.79 -12.97
C PRO A 173 29.10 18.52 -12.00
N ALA A 174 29.92 17.77 -11.26
CA ALA A 174 31.09 18.34 -10.62
C ALA A 174 31.91 19.03 -11.72
N SER A 175 31.97 20.36 -11.66
CA SER A 175 32.74 21.18 -12.59
C SER A 175 34.17 20.65 -12.63
N ALA A 176 34.54 20.07 -13.77
CA ALA A 176 35.89 19.63 -14.04
C ALA A 176 36.86 20.82 -13.94
N ALA A 177 37.79 20.74 -12.99
CA ALA A 177 38.98 21.57 -13.01
C ALA A 177 39.99 20.97 -14.02
N PRO A 178 40.76 21.77 -14.78
CA PRO A 178 41.67 21.24 -15.80
C PRO A 178 42.89 20.57 -15.17
N ALA A 179 43.34 19.49 -15.82
CA ALA A 179 44.56 18.79 -15.51
C ALA A 179 45.82 19.65 -15.73
N SER A 180 46.79 19.53 -14.82
CA SER A 180 48.21 19.70 -15.12
C SER A 180 48.98 18.60 -14.41
N GLY A 181 49.86 17.94 -15.17
CA GLY A 181 50.35 16.59 -14.87
C GLY A 181 51.55 16.50 -13.94
N ALA A 182 51.92 15.26 -13.63
CA ALA A 182 53.30 14.84 -13.42
C ALA A 182 53.40 13.31 -13.53
N THR A 183 54.45 12.92 -14.23
CA THR A 183 55.01 11.61 -14.55
C THR A 183 55.35 10.77 -13.30
N GLY A 184 55.22 9.45 -13.37
CA GLY A 184 55.71 8.52 -12.35
C GLY A 184 55.66 7.06 -12.80
N THR A 185 56.84 6.49 -12.99
CA THR A 185 57.17 5.20 -13.63
C THR A 185 57.19 4.04 -12.63
N GLY A 186 56.90 2.83 -13.11
CA GLY A 186 57.23 1.53 -12.48
C GLY A 186 56.06 0.88 -11.72
N GLY A 187 55.80 -0.41 -11.77
CA GLY A 187 56.45 -1.55 -12.41
C GLY A 187 55.74 -2.83 -11.91
N ALA A 188 55.68 -3.84 -12.78
CA ALA A 188 55.62 -5.28 -12.54
C ALA A 188 54.68 -5.90 -11.46
N GLY A 189 53.92 -6.92 -11.89
CA GLY A 189 53.91 -8.20 -11.16
C GLY A 189 52.56 -8.89 -10.95
N ALA A 190 52.40 -10.04 -11.63
CA ALA A 190 51.66 -11.26 -11.26
C ALA A 190 50.14 -11.16 -10.97
N SER A 191 49.26 -11.79 -11.76
CA SER A 191 49.03 -13.25 -11.93
C SER A 191 48.64 -13.98 -10.64
N GLY A 192 47.39 -14.44 -10.58
CA GLY A 192 46.86 -15.26 -9.50
C GLY A 192 45.43 -15.73 -9.77
N SER A 193 45.30 -16.72 -10.66
CA SER A 193 44.13 -17.57 -10.83
C SER A 193 43.92 -18.44 -9.57
N GLY A 194 42.67 -18.71 -9.20
CA GLY A 194 42.35 -19.53 -8.02
C GLY A 194 40.89 -19.97 -7.99
N THR A 195 40.60 -21.01 -8.74
CA THR A 195 39.35 -21.78 -8.84
C THR A 195 39.13 -22.68 -7.62
N GLY A 196 37.87 -22.97 -7.29
CA GLY A 196 37.45 -24.15 -6.52
C GLY A 196 37.05 -23.85 -5.07
N GLY A 197 35.98 -24.42 -4.50
CA GLY A 197 35.12 -25.49 -4.96
C GLY A 197 33.94 -25.69 -4.00
N SER A 198 33.00 -26.51 -4.45
CA SER A 198 31.79 -26.98 -3.79
C SER A 198 31.99 -27.53 -2.38
N GLY A 199 30.96 -27.37 -1.54
CA GLY A 199 30.80 -28.06 -0.27
C GLY A 199 29.33 -28.15 0.14
N THR A 200 28.70 -29.26 -0.24
CA THR A 200 27.39 -29.75 0.18
C THR A 200 27.36 -30.05 1.68
N GLY A 201 26.22 -29.85 2.36
CA GLY A 201 26.08 -30.27 3.76
C GLY A 201 24.70 -30.01 4.37
N SER A 202 23.88 -31.06 4.42
CA SER A 202 22.53 -31.14 4.96
C SER A 202 22.38 -30.82 6.46
N ALA A 203 21.16 -30.37 6.79
CA ALA A 203 20.34 -30.71 7.97
C ALA A 203 20.85 -30.34 9.38
N LYS A 204 20.00 -29.64 10.15
CA LYS A 204 19.19 -30.22 11.26
C LYS A 204 18.41 -29.11 11.99
N ALA A 205 17.14 -29.37 12.28
CA ALA A 205 16.33 -28.63 13.26
C ALA A 205 16.91 -28.77 14.68
N PRO A 206 16.58 -27.87 15.61
CA PRO A 206 15.65 -28.30 16.66
C PRO A 206 14.74 -27.21 17.30
N THR A 207 13.53 -27.66 17.64
CA THR A 207 12.74 -27.43 18.87
C THR A 207 12.53 -26.02 19.47
N THR A 208 11.25 -25.68 19.59
CA THR A 208 10.59 -24.77 20.53
C THR A 208 10.97 -25.03 22.00
N PRO A 209 10.92 -23.99 22.85
CA PRO A 209 10.01 -24.07 24.00
C PRO A 209 9.25 -22.76 24.32
N SER A 210 8.18 -22.97 25.11
CA SER A 210 7.12 -22.07 25.55
C SER A 210 7.51 -20.78 26.31
N ALA A 211 6.54 -19.86 26.31
CA ALA A 211 6.43 -18.61 27.06
C ALA A 211 6.64 -18.71 28.59
N PRO A 212 6.89 -17.57 29.25
CA PRO A 212 5.83 -16.96 30.07
C PRO A 212 5.78 -15.41 30.00
N GLY A 213 4.58 -14.83 30.16
CA GLY A 213 4.41 -13.44 30.63
C GLY A 213 4.14 -13.42 32.15
N PRO A 214 3.68 -12.32 32.78
CA PRO A 214 3.61 -10.91 32.34
C PRO A 214 4.21 -9.94 33.41
N THR A 215 4.54 -8.69 33.04
CA THR A 215 4.31 -7.41 33.79
C THR A 215 5.25 -6.33 33.27
N GLY A 216 4.73 -5.10 33.11
CA GLY A 216 5.55 -3.94 32.77
C GLY A 216 4.76 -2.82 32.08
N THR A 217 3.94 -2.12 32.85
CA THR A 217 3.46 -0.77 32.51
C THR A 217 4.63 0.18 32.27
N ALA A 218 4.76 0.71 31.06
CA ALA A 218 5.53 1.91 30.78
C ALA A 218 4.92 2.63 29.55
N GLN A 219 4.21 3.71 29.83
CA GLN A 219 3.66 4.65 28.87
C GLN A 219 4.79 5.57 28.36
N PRO A 220 5.02 5.69 27.04
CA PRO A 220 5.86 6.76 26.51
C PRO A 220 4.97 7.98 26.22
N THR A 221 5.36 9.10 26.81
CA THR A 221 4.94 10.46 26.45
C THR A 221 5.58 10.88 25.12
N ALA A 222 4.79 11.32 24.14
CA ALA A 222 5.17 12.28 23.08
C ALA A 222 3.90 12.62 22.27
N SER A 223 3.39 13.87 22.31
CA SER A 223 3.80 14.98 21.44
C SER A 223 3.79 14.65 19.94
N ALA A 224 2.61 14.74 19.35
CA ALA A 224 2.28 15.30 18.02
C ALA A 224 0.77 15.05 17.85
N SER A 225 -0.05 16.09 17.60
CA SER A 225 -1.47 15.86 17.33
C SER A 225 -1.59 15.01 16.07
N PRO A 226 -2.11 13.77 16.14
CA PRO A 226 -2.38 13.00 14.94
C PRO A 226 -3.59 13.63 14.25
N GLY A 227 -3.60 13.62 12.91
CA GLY A 227 -4.85 13.74 12.18
C GLY A 227 -5.87 12.70 12.66
N PRO A 228 -7.15 12.81 12.27
CA PRO A 228 -8.18 11.92 12.78
C PRO A 228 -7.77 10.45 12.60
N GLU A 229 -8.00 9.62 13.62
CA GLU A 229 -7.53 8.24 13.78
C GLU A 229 -7.74 7.34 12.54
N VAL A 230 -8.75 7.68 11.74
CA VAL A 230 -9.14 7.06 10.46
C VAL A 230 -8.18 7.27 9.29
N ASP A 231 -7.31 8.27 9.33
CA ASP A 231 -6.33 8.51 8.28
C ASP A 231 -5.02 7.75 8.52
N ASN A 232 -4.84 7.23 9.74
CA ASN A 232 -3.75 6.31 10.04
C ASN A 232 -4.13 4.87 9.67
N LEU A 233 -3.93 4.51 8.40
CA LEU A 233 -4.19 3.15 7.92
C LEU A 233 -3.37 2.10 8.69
N GLU A 234 -2.16 2.45 9.15
CA GLU A 234 -1.22 1.52 9.82
C GLU A 234 -1.79 0.88 11.09
N SER A 235 -2.83 1.49 11.70
CA SER A 235 -3.53 0.93 12.85
C SER A 235 -4.39 -0.29 12.52
N VAL A 236 -4.80 -0.44 11.26
CA VAL A 236 -5.71 -1.48 10.77
C VAL A 236 -5.03 -2.40 9.77
N CYS A 237 -4.23 -1.82 8.87
CA CYS A 237 -3.51 -2.56 7.86
C CYS A 237 -2.25 -1.82 7.42
N ARG A 238 -1.38 -2.51 6.68
CA ARG A 238 -0.41 -1.86 5.79
C ARG A 238 -0.42 -2.57 4.46
N VAL A 239 -0.23 -1.81 3.37
CA VAL A 239 0.00 -2.44 2.07
C VAL A 239 1.42 -2.96 2.04
N ALA A 240 1.56 -4.29 1.95
CA ALA A 240 2.85 -4.92 1.77
C ALA A 240 3.50 -4.33 0.51
N SER A 241 4.72 -3.80 0.65
CA SER A 241 5.44 -3.18 -0.46
C SER A 241 5.65 -4.21 -1.56
N ALA A 242 5.31 -3.85 -2.80
CA ALA A 242 5.62 -4.69 -3.96
C ALA A 242 7.15 -4.86 -4.02
N THR A 243 7.61 -6.11 -3.98
CA THR A 243 9.02 -6.48 -4.16
C THR A 243 9.33 -6.59 -5.65
#